data_AF-A0A4Y3WMV1-F1
#
_entry.id   AF-A0A4Y3WMV1-F1
#
_cell.length_a   1.000
_cell.length_b   1.000
_cell.length_c   1.000
_cell.angle_alpha   90.00
_cell.angle_beta   90.00
_cell.angle_gamma   90.00
#
_symmetry.space_group_name_H-M   'P 1'
#
loop_
_entity.id
_entity.type
_entity.pdbx_description
1 polymer ?
#
loop_
_entity_poly.entity_id
_entity_poly.type
_entity_poly.pdbx_seq_one_letter_code
_entity_poly.pdbx_strand_id
1 'polypeptide(L)' 'MLIPDPRRRLPGRGAWLHPDPECLHRAERRSAFPRALRVPGPLDTAGVRAHLHRAGAEVNGVRDTPGSVIEESKVDPS' A
#
# COMPACT_ATOMS: atom_id res chain seq x y z
N MET A 1 11.98 -9.01 5.56
CA MET A 1 10.95 -9.67 4.75
C MET A 1 9.60 -9.34 5.34
N LEU A 2 8.67 -8.80 4.55
CA LEU A 2 7.35 -8.38 5.01
C LEU A 2 6.31 -9.48 4.72
N ILE A 3 5.40 -9.75 5.66
CA ILE A 3 4.41 -10.83 5.57
C ILE A 3 3.00 -10.22 5.44
N PRO A 4 2.20 -10.61 4.43
CA PRO A 4 0.80 -10.22 4.34
C PRO A 4 -0.01 -10.85 5.49
N ASP A 5 -0.75 -10.02 6.24
CA ASP A 5 -1.65 -10.48 7.31
C ASP A 5 -3.11 -10.09 7.03
N PRO A 6 -3.82 -10.84 6.16
CA PRO A 6 -5.23 -10.58 5.91
C PRO A 6 -6.10 -10.85 7.15
N ARG A 7 -5.62 -11.66 8.11
CA ARG A 7 -6.40 -12.08 9.29
C ARG A 7 -6.18 -11.18 10.50
N ARG A 8 -5.22 -10.25 10.45
CA ARG A 8 -4.89 -9.29 11.52
C ARG A 8 -4.49 -9.99 12.82
N ARG A 9 -3.69 -11.05 12.74
CA ARG A 9 -3.30 -11.92 13.87
C ARG A 9 -1.80 -11.94 14.15
N LEU A 10 -0.97 -11.33 13.32
CA LEU A 10 0.47 -11.36 13.53
C LEU A 10 0.87 -10.37 14.63
N PRO A 11 1.64 -10.81 15.64
CA PRO A 11 2.17 -9.92 16.66
C PRO A 11 3.24 -9.02 16.03
N GLY A 12 3.23 -7.73 16.39
CA GLY A 12 4.25 -6.77 15.97
C GLY A 12 3.68 -5.46 15.42
N ARG A 13 4.53 -4.69 14.73
CA ARG A 13 4.11 -3.48 14.01
C ARG A 13 3.58 -3.88 12.63
N GLY A 14 2.44 -3.32 12.24
CA GLY A 14 1.81 -3.55 10.95
C GLY A 14 1.61 -2.26 10.17
N ALA A 15 1.38 -2.41 8.87
CA ALA A 15 0.98 -1.32 7.98
C ALA A 15 -0.30 -1.73 7.24
N TRP A 16 -1.19 -0.77 7.01
CA TRP A 16 -2.41 -0.98 6.25
C TRP A 16 -2.22 -0.52 4.82
N LEU A 17 -2.68 -1.35 3.89
CA LEU A 17 -2.71 -1.04 2.47
C LEU A 17 -4.04 -1.53 1.91
N HIS A 18 -4.56 -0.81 0.92
CA HIS A 18 -5.67 -1.29 0.11
C HIS A 18 -5.24 -2.54 -0.70
N PRO A 19 -6.16 -3.46 -1.01
CA PRO A 19 -5.88 -4.65 -1.82
C PRO A 19 -5.73 -4.31 -3.31
N ASP A 20 -4.91 -3.30 -3.62
CA ASP A 20 -4.76 -2.71 -4.94
C ASP A 20 -3.26 -2.59 -5.30
N PRO A 21 -2.85 -3.02 -6.51
CA PRO A 21 -1.45 -3.01 -6.91
C PRO A 21 -0.86 -1.60 -7.08
N GLU A 22 -1.66 -0.60 -7.46
CA GLU A 22 -1.21 0.80 -7.57
C GLU A 22 -0.91 1.40 -6.19
N CYS A 23 -1.71 1.03 -5.19
CA CYS A 23 -1.46 1.39 -3.80
C CYS A 23 -0.11 0.83 -3.31
N LEU A 24 0.20 -0.43 -3.65
CA LEU A 24 1.49 -1.04 -3.31
C LEU A 24 2.64 -0.29 -3.99
N HIS A 25 2.53 -0.02 -5.29
CA HIS A 25 3.57 0.67 -6.05
C HIS A 25 3.86 2.07 -5.49
N ARG A 26 2.83 2.80 -5.09
CA ARG A 26 2.97 4.11 -4.43
C ARG A 26 3.65 4.00 -3.06
N ALA A 27 3.32 2.96 -2.30
CA ALA A 27 3.91 2.70 -0.98
C ALA A 27 5.40 2.30 -1.08
N GLU A 28 5.76 1.51 -2.10
CA GLU A 28 7.15 1.16 -2.41
C GLU A 28 7.97 2.40 -2.78
N ARG A 29 7.47 3.20 -3.73
CA ARG A 29 8.17 4.40 -4.22
C ARG A 29 8.40 5.44 -3.12
N ARG A 30 7.48 5.55 -2.16
CA ARG A 30 7.56 6.48 -1.02
C ARG A 30 8.25 5.89 0.22
N SER A 31 8.72 4.65 0.17
CA SER A 31 9.25 3.94 1.34
C SER A 31 8.30 3.98 2.55
N ALA A 32 7.00 3.78 2.31
CA ALA A 32 5.99 3.84 3.34
C ALA A 32 6.09 2.67 4.34
N PHE A 33 6.44 1.46 3.89
CA PHE A 33 6.58 0.29 4.78
C PHE A 33 7.77 0.40 5.73
N PRO A 34 9.01 0.71 5.28
CA PRO A 34 10.11 0.97 6.20
C PRO A 34 9.78 2.05 7.23
N ARG A 35 9.09 3.12 6.81
CA ARG A 35 8.68 4.22 7.69
C ARG A 35 7.62 3.81 8.71
N ALA A 36 6.60 3.05 8.30
CA ALA A 36 5.53 2.57 9.18
C ALA A 36 6.04 1.51 10.18
N LEU A 37 6.92 0.62 9.72
CA LEU A 37 7.50 -0.45 10.52
C LEU A 37 8.74 -0.01 11.31
N ARG A 38 9.24 1.21 11.07
CA ARG A 38 10.45 1.78 11.67
C ARG A 38 11.68 0.89 11.46
N VAL A 39 11.80 0.31 10.28
CA VAL A 39 12.93 -0.55 9.90
C VAL A 39 13.87 0.25 9.00
N PRO A 40 15.18 0.31 9.31
CA PRO A 40 16.14 0.93 8.42
C PRO A 40 16.39 0.04 7.19
N GLY A 41 16.33 0.64 6.00
CA GLY A 41 16.70 0.00 4.74
C GLY A 41 15.53 -0.48 3.88
N PRO A 42 15.84 -0.99 2.67
CA PRO A 42 14.85 -1.50 1.74
C PRO A 42 14.19 -2.74 2.33
N LEU A 43 12.85 -2.76 2.30
CA LEU A 43 12.07 -3.88 2.78
C LEU A 43 11.53 -4.65 1.59
N ASP A 44 11.75 -5.96 1.58
CA ASP A 44 11.22 -6.84 0.54
C ASP A 44 9.69 -6.95 0.62
N THR A 45 9.03 -6.48 -0.43
CA THR A 45 7.57 -6.45 -0.65
C THR A 45 7.09 -7.54 -1.61
N ALA A 46 7.98 -8.40 -2.14
CA ALA A 46 7.61 -9.42 -3.12
C ALA A 46 6.47 -10.33 -2.64
N GLY A 47 6.47 -10.70 -1.36
CA GLY A 47 5.40 -11.49 -0.74
C GLY A 47 4.04 -10.79 -0.73
N VAL A 48 4.01 -9.46 -0.57
CA VAL A 48 2.76 -8.67 -0.66
C VAL A 48 2.29 -8.57 -2.09
N ARG A 49 3.19 -8.34 -3.04
CA ARG A 49 2.84 -8.28 -4.46
C ARG A 49 2.19 -9.58 -4.93
N ALA A 50 2.76 -10.73 -4.55
CA ALA A 50 2.18 -12.04 -4.84
C ALA A 50 0.81 -12.25 -4.18
N HIS A 51 0.66 -11.79 -2.93
CA HIS A 51 -0.62 -11.86 -2.21
C HIS A 51 -1.69 -10.98 -2.84
N LEU A 52 -1.36 -9.74 -3.21
CA LEU A 52 -2.29 -8.82 -3.89
C LEU A 52 -2.69 -9.33 -5.27
N HIS A 53 -1.76 -9.94 -6.02
CA HIS A 53 -2.10 -10.58 -7.30
C HIS A 53 -3.10 -11.74 -7.11
N ARG A 54 -2.99 -12.49 -6.01
CA ARG A 54 -3.95 -13.56 -5.67
C ARG A 54 -5.28 -13.00 -5.15
N ALA A 55 -5.24 -11.97 -4.30
CA ALA A 55 -6.43 -11.35 -3.71
C ALA A 55 -7.22 -10.53 -4.75
N GLY A 56 -6.54 -9.88 -5.70
CA GLY A 56 -7.12 -9.17 -6.85
C GLY A 56 -8.02 -10.04 -7.73
N ALA A 57 -7.75 -11.35 -7.76
CA ALA A 57 -8.61 -12.33 -8.43
C ALA A 57 -9.95 -12.55 -7.69
N GLU A 58 -10.00 -12.33 -6.37
CA GLU A 58 -11.21 -12.52 -5.55
C GLU A 58 -12.00 -11.20 -5.34
N VAL A 59 -11.34 -10.03 -5.36
CA VAL A 59 -11.96 -8.73 -5.01
C VAL A 59 -12.52 -7.93 -6.20
N ASN A 60 -12.43 -8.44 -7.42
CA ASN A 60 -12.90 -7.76 -8.65
C ASN A 60 -14.44 -7.57 -8.74
N GLY A 61 -15.19 -7.84 -7.67
CA GLY A 61 -16.64 -7.67 -7.59
C GLY A 61 -17.14 -6.40 -6.88
N VAL A 62 -16.29 -5.59 -6.25
CA VAL A 62 -16.76 -4.39 -5.50
C VAL A 62 -15.88 -3.17 -5.74
N ARG A 63 -16.28 -2.41 -6.77
CA ARG A 63 -16.36 -0.93 -6.85
C ARG A 63 -15.23 -0.11 -6.21
N ASP A 64 -14.47 0.55 -7.10
CA ASP A 64 -14.07 1.96 -7.07
C ASP A 64 -13.67 2.61 -5.72
N THR A 65 -12.42 3.08 -5.63
CA THR A 65 -12.12 4.53 -5.62
C THR A 65 -10.62 4.76 -5.91
N PRO A 66 -10.24 5.50 -6.97
CA PRO A 66 -8.86 5.93 -7.18
C PRO A 66 -8.54 7.13 -6.26
N GLY A 67 -7.96 6.84 -5.11
CA GLY A 67 -7.44 7.85 -4.19
C GLY A 67 -6.09 8.43 -4.63
N SER A 68 -6.05 9.18 -5.73
CA SER A 68 -5.16 10.34 -5.79
C SER A 68 -5.61 11.38 -6.81
N VAL A 69 -6.26 12.42 -6.31
CA VAL A 69 -6.08 13.77 -6.84
C VAL A 69 -5.40 14.54 -5.72
N ILE A 70 -4.11 14.80 -5.85
CA ILE A 70 -3.53 15.99 -5.23
C ILE A 70 -3.88 17.12 -6.19
N GLU A 71 -4.98 17.82 -5.92
CA GLU A 71 -5.32 19.00 -6.68
C GLU A 71 -4.36 20.11 -6.20
N GLU A 72 -3.41 20.46 -7.05
CA GLU A 72 -2.62 21.68 -6.94
C GLU A 72 -3.59 22.87 -6.94
N SER A 73 -3.88 23.42 -5.76
CA SER A 73 -4.40 24.78 -5.67
C SER A 73 -3.29 25.76 -6.07
N LYS A 74 -3.12 25.94 -7.38
CA LYS A 74 -2.67 27.23 -7.91
C LYS A 74 -3.80 28.23 -7.65
N VAL A 75 -3.55 29.21 -6.78
CA VAL A 75 -4.22 30.50 -6.89
C VAL A 75 -3.14 31.55 -7.07
N ASP A 76 -3.09 32.08 -8.29
CA ASP A 76 -2.24 33.17 -8.75
C ASP A 76 -2.73 34.53 -8.17
N PRO A 77 -1.90 35.60 -8.24
CA PRO A 77 -1.98 36.75 -7.33
C PRO A 77 -2.92 37.87 -7.81
N SER A 78 -3.33 38.72 -6.87
CA SER A 78 -3.77 40.11 -7.12
C SER A 78 -3.36 40.99 -5.95
#